data_AF-A0A0S7ZCW5-F1
#
_entry.id   AF-A0A0S7ZCW5-F1
#
_cell.length_a   1.000
_cell.length_b   1.000
_cell.length_c   1.000
_cell.angle_alpha   90.00
_cell.angle_beta   90.00
_cell.angle_gamma   90.00
#
_symmetry.space_group_name_H-M   'P 1'
#
loop_
_entity.id
_entity.type
_entity.pdbx_description
1 polymer ?
#
loop_
_entity_poly.entity_id
_entity_poly.type
_entity_poly.pdbx_seq_one_letter_code
_entity_poly.pdbx_strand_id
1 'polypeptide(L)'
;FQPVPEPGRGGGGPGVAGVLPPVEIPNYVFTYVGEELVLESDTVEVLKRQKEIDGRRFASLLSGVDLGLVDLGRLQDLEVSNLTMVEDRPYGYGVHVSLDEGVVNIHQNWRQWYREGQVRQALTADSLPSDQEIIAIASRLVQDLGIDLTGYGEPEVERPWERYPDQVREDYLPEYVSVRYPRRLQDLPVYEAGGELSGLQISVDLVERRAVSVADLTVPQYVTSSYPAVTDAARVLEFVERGGLYPYYGDPESEKTITIEVGTPTLAYMRYYMHAPMTSDELYVPALVFPVSVPEGETFYRPNVVVPLADELLQEPDFPRPMPLLEAPVVEEAETAPAGDE
;
A
#
# COMPACT_ATOMS: atom_id res chain seq x y z
N PHE A 1 19.15 -43.08 -27.76
CA PHE A 1 20.38 -42.27 -27.81
C PHE A 1 20.24 -41.17 -26.77
N GLN A 2 20.85 -41.38 -25.60
CA GLN A 2 20.94 -40.34 -24.58
C GLN A 2 22.12 -39.42 -24.94
N PRO A 3 21.97 -38.08 -24.92
CA PRO A 3 23.10 -37.20 -25.09
C PRO A 3 23.97 -37.23 -23.82
N VAL A 4 25.28 -37.36 -24.04
CA VAL A 4 26.32 -37.25 -23.01
C VAL A 4 26.42 -35.78 -22.59
N PRO A 5 26.48 -35.46 -21.28
CA PRO A 5 26.67 -34.09 -20.84
C PRO A 5 28.11 -33.65 -21.14
N GLU A 6 28.26 -32.52 -21.84
CA GLU A 6 29.57 -31.87 -22.00
C GLU A 6 30.07 -31.34 -20.66
N PRO A 7 31.39 -31.46 -20.37
CA PRO A 7 31.99 -30.93 -19.16
C PRO A 7 32.00 -29.39 -19.19
N GLY A 8 31.41 -28.80 -18.15
CA GLY A 8 31.33 -27.36 -17.97
C GLY A 8 32.71 -26.69 -18.03
N ARG A 9 32.83 -25.70 -18.92
CA ARG A 9 33.89 -24.70 -18.86
C ARG A 9 33.64 -23.82 -17.63
N GLY A 10 34.27 -24.18 -16.52
CA GLY A 10 34.47 -23.29 -15.38
C GLY A 10 35.37 -22.12 -15.79
N GLY A 11 34.76 -20.97 -16.06
CA GLY A 11 35.44 -19.70 -16.24
C GLY A 11 35.81 -19.08 -14.89
N GLY A 12 36.71 -19.73 -14.15
CA GLY A 12 37.36 -19.16 -12.96
C GLY A 12 38.52 -18.24 -13.37
N GLY A 13 38.21 -17.08 -13.94
CA GLY A 13 39.16 -15.97 -14.01
C GLY A 13 39.20 -15.26 -12.66
N PRO A 14 40.35 -14.74 -12.18
CA PRO A 14 40.39 -13.86 -11.03
C PRO A 14 39.74 -12.54 -11.43
N GLY A 15 38.41 -12.49 -11.36
CA GLY A 15 37.67 -11.24 -11.40
C GLY A 15 38.17 -10.42 -10.24
N VAL A 16 38.77 -9.27 -10.54
CA VAL A 16 38.97 -8.22 -9.56
C VAL A 16 37.57 -7.95 -9.00
N ALA A 17 37.33 -8.39 -7.76
CA ALA A 17 36.13 -8.01 -7.04
C ALA A 17 36.21 -6.49 -6.95
N GLY A 18 35.53 -5.79 -7.86
CA GLY A 18 35.33 -4.37 -7.76
C GLY A 18 34.56 -4.16 -6.46
N VAL A 19 35.29 -3.82 -5.40
CA VAL A 19 34.68 -3.32 -4.18
C VAL A 19 33.99 -2.04 -4.63
N LEU A 20 32.65 -2.09 -4.72
CA LEU A 20 31.86 -0.88 -4.87
C LEU A 20 32.34 0.08 -3.79
N PRO A 21 32.70 1.33 -4.15
CA PRO A 21 33.08 2.30 -3.14
C PRO A 21 31.95 2.36 -2.09
N PRO A 22 32.29 2.51 -0.81
CA PRO A 22 31.28 2.63 0.23
C PRO A 22 30.32 3.75 -0.16
N VAL A 23 29.04 3.43 -0.28
CA VAL A 23 27.99 4.43 -0.48
C VAL A 23 27.85 5.14 0.85
N GLU A 24 28.15 6.43 0.89
CA GLU A 24 27.94 7.25 2.07
C GLU A 24 26.44 7.35 2.34
N ILE A 25 25.99 6.86 3.50
CA ILE A 25 24.59 6.89 3.91
C ILE A 25 24.42 8.12 4.81
N PRO A 26 23.74 9.19 4.39
CA PRO A 26 23.56 10.37 5.23
C PRO A 26 22.56 10.11 6.37
N ASN A 27 22.79 10.77 7.50
CA ASN A 27 21.81 10.95 8.56
C ASN A 27 20.86 12.09 8.24
N TYR A 28 19.60 12.00 8.67
CA TYR A 28 18.61 13.05 8.50
C TYR A 28 18.19 13.64 9.86
N VAL A 29 18.05 14.96 9.90
CA VAL A 29 17.50 15.72 11.03
C VAL A 29 16.31 16.51 10.53
N PHE A 30 15.16 16.38 11.19
CA PHE A 30 13.93 17.06 10.79
C PHE A 30 13.77 18.37 11.56
N THR A 31 13.54 19.46 10.84
CA THR A 31 13.28 20.79 11.41
C THR A 31 11.92 21.29 10.97
N TYR A 32 11.02 21.54 11.91
CA TYR A 32 9.72 22.15 11.61
C TYR A 32 9.87 23.63 11.26
N VAL A 33 9.37 24.04 10.10
CA VAL A 33 9.41 25.41 9.58
C VAL A 33 8.03 25.94 9.20
N GLY A 34 6.97 25.20 9.54
CA GLY A 34 5.58 25.56 9.25
C GLY A 34 4.98 26.60 10.20
N GLU A 35 3.69 26.85 10.03
CA GLU A 35 2.89 27.75 10.87
C GLU A 35 2.64 27.20 12.29
N GLU A 36 2.12 28.01 13.20
CA GLU A 36 1.78 27.54 14.55
C GLU A 36 0.69 26.46 14.50
N LEU A 37 0.88 25.36 15.23
CA LEU A 37 -0.10 24.28 15.30
C LEU A 37 -1.23 24.63 16.25
N VAL A 38 -2.46 24.53 15.76
CA VAL A 38 -3.68 24.74 16.55
C VAL A 38 -4.44 23.41 16.64
N LEU A 39 -4.59 22.89 17.87
CA LEU A 39 -5.26 21.64 18.18
C LEU A 39 -6.53 21.95 18.99
N GLU A 40 -7.69 21.99 18.32
CA GLU A 40 -8.95 22.47 18.93
C GLU A 40 -9.86 21.35 19.46
N SER A 41 -9.58 20.09 19.11
CA SER A 41 -10.44 18.95 19.45
C SER A 41 -9.91 18.22 20.67
N ASP A 42 -10.80 17.89 21.61
CA ASP A 42 -10.49 17.06 22.79
C ASP A 42 -10.57 15.56 22.48
N THR A 43 -11.22 15.19 21.37
CA THR A 43 -11.43 13.81 20.93
C THR A 43 -11.25 13.67 19.42
N VAL A 44 -10.84 12.49 18.97
CA VAL A 44 -10.76 12.10 17.56
C VAL A 44 -11.50 10.79 17.31
N GLU A 45 -12.13 10.68 16.15
CA GLU A 45 -12.81 9.46 15.71
C GLU A 45 -11.84 8.54 14.97
N VAL A 46 -11.65 7.33 15.49
CA VAL A 46 -10.82 6.29 14.88
C VAL A 46 -11.71 5.24 14.25
N LEU A 47 -11.42 4.87 13.01
CA LEU A 47 -12.19 3.89 12.26
C LEU A 47 -11.43 2.56 12.25
N LYS A 48 -12.09 1.47 12.63
CA LYS A 48 -11.56 0.10 12.47
C LYS A 48 -12.23 -0.57 11.26
N ARG A 49 -11.43 -1.11 10.33
CA ARG A 49 -11.97 -1.87 9.19
C ARG A 49 -12.60 -3.18 9.64
N GLN A 50 -13.80 -3.46 9.16
CA GLN A 50 -14.43 -4.77 9.23
C GLN A 50 -13.96 -5.59 8.01
N LYS A 51 -13.22 -6.66 8.29
CA LYS A 51 -12.54 -7.47 7.29
C LYS A 51 -13.38 -8.64 6.78
N GLU A 52 -14.36 -9.08 7.55
CA GLU A 52 -15.03 -10.37 7.33
C GLU A 52 -16.00 -10.33 6.14
N ILE A 53 -15.71 -11.18 5.16
CA ILE A 53 -16.69 -11.63 4.17
C ILE A 53 -17.15 -13.02 4.62
N ASP A 54 -18.45 -13.21 4.80
CA ASP A 54 -19.04 -14.47 5.29
C ASP A 54 -18.70 -15.67 4.37
N GLY A 55 -17.62 -16.38 4.72
CA GLY A 55 -17.10 -17.53 3.98
C GLY A 55 -18.02 -18.75 4.00
N ARG A 56 -18.99 -18.80 4.93
CA ARG A 56 -19.97 -19.89 5.01
C ARG A 56 -20.97 -19.82 3.87
N ARG A 57 -21.27 -18.62 3.37
CA ARG A 57 -22.08 -18.45 2.14
C ARG A 57 -21.43 -19.16 0.96
N PHE A 58 -20.10 -19.03 0.81
CA PHE A 58 -19.36 -19.74 -0.24
C PHE A 58 -19.28 -21.25 0.02
N ALA A 59 -19.04 -21.65 1.27
CA ALA A 59 -19.02 -23.07 1.65
C ALA A 59 -20.34 -23.78 1.32
N SER A 60 -21.48 -23.09 1.45
CA SER A 60 -22.79 -23.64 1.09
C SER A 60 -22.88 -24.07 -0.38
N LEU A 61 -22.18 -23.37 -1.28
CA LEU A 61 -22.10 -23.72 -2.71
C LEU A 61 -21.26 -24.99 -2.96
N LEU A 62 -20.34 -25.32 -2.03
CA LEU A 62 -19.46 -26.48 -2.11
C LEU A 62 -20.03 -27.72 -1.41
N SER A 63 -21.10 -27.56 -0.63
CA SER A 63 -21.69 -28.63 0.19
C SER A 63 -22.21 -29.85 -0.58
N GLY A 64 -22.30 -29.79 -1.91
CA GLY A 64 -22.68 -30.91 -2.78
C GLY A 64 -21.56 -31.41 -3.71
N VAL A 65 -20.33 -30.93 -3.54
CA VAL A 65 -19.22 -31.24 -4.46
C VAL A 65 -18.47 -32.48 -4.00
N ASP A 66 -18.49 -33.52 -4.84
CA ASP A 66 -17.62 -34.69 -4.72
C ASP A 66 -16.47 -34.56 -5.73
N LEU A 67 -15.25 -34.44 -5.22
CA LEU A 67 -14.04 -34.32 -6.04
C LEU A 67 -13.50 -35.69 -6.49
N GLY A 68 -14.18 -36.79 -6.16
CA GLY A 68 -13.76 -38.18 -6.38
C GLY A 68 -12.66 -38.65 -5.42
N LEU A 69 -11.87 -37.72 -4.88
CA LEU A 69 -10.90 -37.98 -3.80
C LEU A 69 -11.48 -37.67 -2.42
N VAL A 70 -12.37 -36.69 -2.34
CA VAL A 70 -13.03 -36.26 -1.11
C VAL A 70 -14.43 -35.74 -1.43
N ASP A 71 -15.39 -36.20 -0.65
CA ASP A 71 -16.78 -35.72 -0.66
C ASP A 71 -16.88 -34.54 0.31
N LEU A 72 -16.91 -33.31 -0.23
CA LEU A 72 -16.97 -32.10 0.59
C LEU A 72 -18.30 -31.99 1.33
N GLY A 73 -19.36 -32.66 0.85
CA GLY A 73 -20.67 -32.69 1.52
C GLY A 73 -20.70 -33.50 2.81
N ARG A 74 -19.64 -34.26 3.10
CA ARG A 74 -19.47 -34.95 4.39
C ARG A 74 -18.76 -34.12 5.44
N LEU A 75 -18.21 -32.96 5.06
CA LEU A 75 -17.56 -32.05 6.00
C LEU A 75 -18.65 -31.24 6.74
N GLN A 76 -18.43 -31.02 8.03
CA GLN A 76 -19.31 -30.21 8.88
C GLN A 76 -18.64 -28.87 9.16
N ASP A 77 -19.45 -27.83 9.33
CA ASP A 77 -18.99 -26.46 9.64
C ASP A 77 -17.93 -25.96 8.66
N LEU A 78 -18.11 -26.29 7.38
CA LEU A 78 -17.21 -25.88 6.32
C LEU A 78 -17.21 -24.36 6.19
N GLU A 79 -16.03 -23.79 6.12
CA GLU A 79 -15.81 -22.37 5.86
C GLU A 79 -14.76 -22.24 4.77
N VAL A 80 -15.01 -21.35 3.82
CA VAL A 80 -14.00 -20.97 2.83
C VAL A 80 -13.27 -19.75 3.38
N SER A 81 -11.98 -19.89 3.63
CA SER A 81 -11.13 -18.76 4.05
C SER A 81 -10.52 -18.04 2.83
N ASN A 82 -10.11 -18.79 1.80
CA ASN A 82 -9.43 -18.24 0.63
C ASN A 82 -9.96 -18.86 -0.67
N LEU A 83 -10.05 -18.04 -1.72
CA LEU A 83 -10.40 -18.45 -3.07
C LEU A 83 -9.31 -18.02 -4.04
N THR A 84 -8.92 -18.92 -4.95
CA THR A 84 -8.04 -18.58 -6.08
C THR A 84 -8.69 -19.04 -7.37
N MET A 85 -8.87 -18.12 -8.30
CA MET A 85 -9.45 -18.34 -9.61
C MET A 85 -8.47 -17.87 -10.68
N VAL A 86 -8.48 -18.52 -11.83
CA VAL A 86 -7.56 -18.19 -12.91
C VAL A 86 -8.30 -18.24 -14.24
N GLU A 87 -8.19 -17.17 -15.02
CA GLU A 87 -8.74 -17.13 -16.37
C GLU A 87 -7.83 -17.91 -17.34
N ASP A 88 -8.43 -18.85 -18.07
CA ASP A 88 -7.76 -19.63 -19.12
C ASP A 88 -8.01 -19.02 -20.50
N ARG A 89 -7.44 -17.84 -20.70
CA ARG A 89 -7.49 -17.11 -21.98
C ARG A 89 -6.22 -16.26 -22.14
N PRO A 90 -5.84 -15.86 -23.37
CA PRO A 90 -4.72 -14.95 -23.59
C PRO A 90 -4.88 -13.68 -22.74
N TYR A 91 -3.81 -13.29 -22.05
CA TYR A 91 -3.80 -12.18 -21.09
C TYR A 91 -4.84 -12.29 -19.95
N GLY A 92 -5.20 -13.52 -19.56
CA GLY A 92 -6.10 -13.76 -18.43
C GLY A 92 -5.48 -13.39 -17.08
N TYR A 93 -6.31 -13.16 -16.07
CA TYR A 93 -5.89 -12.84 -14.72
C TYR A 93 -6.00 -14.04 -13.77
N GLY A 94 -5.11 -14.08 -12.78
CA GLY A 94 -5.32 -14.78 -11.52
C GLY A 94 -5.97 -13.84 -10.52
N VAL A 95 -7.00 -14.31 -9.83
CA VAL A 95 -7.71 -13.58 -8.79
C VAL A 95 -7.61 -14.37 -7.50
N HIS A 96 -7.09 -13.74 -6.47
CA HIS A 96 -7.02 -14.28 -5.12
C HIS A 96 -7.90 -13.45 -4.19
N VAL A 97 -8.78 -14.12 -3.45
CA VAL A 97 -9.68 -13.49 -2.49
C VAL A 97 -9.42 -14.11 -1.12
N SER A 98 -9.01 -13.29 -0.16
CA SER A 98 -8.98 -13.64 1.26
C SER A 98 -10.27 -13.11 1.89
N LEU A 99 -11.11 -14.04 2.33
CA LEU A 99 -12.44 -13.74 2.88
C LEU A 99 -12.34 -13.31 4.35
N ASP A 100 -11.32 -13.79 5.05
CA ASP A 100 -10.96 -13.41 6.43
C ASP A 100 -10.38 -12.00 6.53
N GLU A 101 -9.55 -11.59 5.57
CA GLU A 101 -8.99 -10.22 5.52
C GLU A 101 -9.83 -9.25 4.66
N GLY A 102 -10.81 -9.77 3.92
CA GLY A 102 -11.65 -8.98 3.01
C GLY A 102 -10.84 -8.29 1.93
N VAL A 103 -9.85 -9.00 1.36
CA VAL A 103 -8.91 -8.48 0.37
C VAL A 103 -9.03 -9.26 -0.93
N VAL A 104 -9.04 -8.53 -2.04
CA VAL A 104 -8.98 -9.09 -3.39
C VAL A 104 -7.67 -8.65 -4.04
N ASN A 105 -6.89 -9.61 -4.51
CA ASN A 105 -5.67 -9.36 -5.29
C ASN A 105 -5.86 -9.93 -6.68
N ILE A 106 -5.65 -9.10 -7.70
CA ILE A 106 -5.70 -9.50 -9.10
C ILE A 106 -4.28 -9.40 -9.64
N HIS A 107 -3.83 -10.40 -10.37
CA HIS A 107 -2.50 -10.43 -10.95
C HIS A 107 -2.51 -11.15 -12.29
N GLN A 108 -1.52 -10.88 -13.13
CA GLN A 108 -1.37 -11.54 -14.41
C GLN A 108 -1.26 -13.07 -14.22
N ASN A 109 -2.02 -13.83 -15.02
CA ASN A 109 -1.77 -15.26 -15.14
C ASN A 109 -0.56 -15.47 -16.05
N TRP A 110 0.64 -15.57 -15.47
CA TRP A 110 1.89 -15.68 -16.24
C TRP A 110 1.89 -16.78 -17.31
N ARG A 111 1.12 -17.87 -17.12
CA ARG A 111 0.96 -18.95 -18.11
C ARG A 111 0.28 -18.50 -19.40
N GLN A 112 -0.55 -17.46 -19.33
CA GLN A 112 -1.34 -16.92 -20.43
C GLN A 112 -0.80 -15.60 -20.99
N TRP A 113 0.20 -15.02 -20.30
CA TRP A 113 0.83 -13.76 -20.69
C TRP A 113 2.14 -13.97 -21.45
N TYR A 114 2.94 -14.98 -21.08
CA TYR A 114 4.18 -15.27 -21.78
C TYR A 114 3.94 -16.06 -23.08
N ARG A 115 4.49 -15.55 -24.19
CA ARG A 115 4.53 -16.26 -25.46
C ARG A 115 5.96 -16.69 -25.74
N GLU A 116 6.13 -17.97 -26.06
CA GLU A 116 7.43 -18.53 -26.41
C GLU A 116 8.08 -17.75 -27.56
N GLY A 117 9.32 -17.30 -27.37
CA GLY A 117 10.09 -16.54 -28.37
C GLY A 117 9.88 -15.02 -28.37
N GLN A 118 9.07 -14.46 -27.45
CA GLN A 118 8.92 -13.01 -27.33
C GLN A 118 10.15 -12.38 -26.65
N VAL A 119 10.93 -11.59 -27.41
CA VAL A 119 12.01 -10.76 -26.86
C VAL A 119 11.41 -9.42 -26.43
N ARG A 120 11.44 -9.13 -25.13
CA ARG A 120 11.06 -7.82 -24.60
C ARG A 120 12.15 -6.81 -24.95
N GLN A 121 11.76 -5.71 -25.58
CA GLN A 121 12.66 -4.59 -25.84
C GLN A 121 12.67 -3.68 -24.63
N ALA A 122 13.86 -3.23 -24.23
CA ALA A 122 14.00 -2.21 -23.19
C ALA A 122 13.27 -0.92 -23.61
N LEU A 123 12.64 -0.27 -22.66
CA LEU A 123 12.00 1.03 -22.88
C LEU A 123 13.06 2.11 -23.06
N THR A 124 12.80 3.02 -23.98
CA THR A 124 13.53 4.30 -24.10
C THR A 124 12.67 5.44 -23.56
N ALA A 125 13.28 6.55 -23.17
CA ALA A 125 12.56 7.72 -22.67
C ALA A 125 11.46 8.18 -23.64
N ASP A 126 11.74 8.15 -24.95
CA ASP A 126 10.79 8.52 -26.01
C ASP A 126 9.62 7.53 -26.17
N SER A 127 9.73 6.32 -25.62
CA SER A 127 8.69 5.29 -25.71
C SER A 127 7.74 5.26 -24.51
N LEU A 128 8.05 6.04 -23.46
CA LEU A 128 7.21 6.12 -22.26
C LEU A 128 5.85 6.75 -22.60
N PRO A 129 4.74 6.07 -22.28
CA PRO A 129 3.42 6.67 -22.37
C PRO A 129 3.30 7.87 -21.41
N SER A 130 2.43 8.81 -21.77
CA SER A 130 2.07 9.92 -20.88
C SER A 130 1.29 9.42 -19.66
N ASP A 131 1.28 10.19 -18.57
CA ASP A 131 0.52 9.82 -17.37
C ASP A 131 -0.97 9.62 -17.66
N GLN A 132 -1.55 10.45 -18.54
CA GLN A 132 -2.94 10.30 -18.97
C GLN A 132 -3.20 8.97 -19.68
N GLU A 133 -2.26 8.48 -20.49
CA GLU A 133 -2.37 7.17 -21.14
C GLU A 133 -2.23 6.02 -20.14
N ILE A 134 -1.30 6.12 -19.19
CA ILE A 134 -1.08 5.12 -18.13
C ILE A 134 -2.33 5.02 -17.25
N ILE A 135 -2.87 6.16 -16.81
CA ILE A 135 -4.12 6.23 -16.04
C ILE A 135 -5.27 5.62 -16.84
N ALA A 136 -5.41 5.95 -18.13
CA ALA A 136 -6.46 5.38 -18.98
C ALA A 136 -6.38 3.85 -19.11
N ILE A 137 -5.17 3.27 -19.12
CA ILE A 137 -4.98 1.81 -19.11
C ILE A 137 -5.46 1.22 -17.77
N ALA A 138 -5.10 1.83 -16.65
CA ALA A 138 -5.54 1.40 -15.32
C ALA A 138 -7.07 1.53 -15.15
N SER A 139 -7.66 2.67 -15.55
CA SER A 139 -9.10 2.92 -15.45
C SER A 139 -9.92 1.97 -16.30
N ARG A 140 -9.39 1.50 -17.44
CA ARG A 140 -10.06 0.46 -18.24
C ARG A 140 -10.19 -0.84 -17.47
N LEU A 141 -9.15 -1.27 -16.75
CA LEU A 141 -9.23 -2.49 -15.93
C LEU A 141 -10.27 -2.36 -14.81
N VAL A 142 -10.32 -1.20 -14.15
CA VAL A 142 -11.35 -0.89 -13.14
C VAL A 142 -12.75 -1.06 -13.73
N GLN A 143 -13.00 -0.46 -14.90
CA GLN A 143 -14.29 -0.54 -15.59
C GLN A 143 -14.64 -1.96 -16.03
N ASP A 144 -13.69 -2.67 -16.65
CA ASP A 144 -13.89 -4.02 -17.16
C ASP A 144 -14.22 -5.03 -16.04
N LEU A 145 -13.65 -4.83 -14.85
CA LEU A 145 -13.87 -5.68 -13.67
C LEU A 145 -15.02 -5.19 -12.76
N GLY A 146 -15.60 -4.02 -13.05
CA GLY A 146 -16.64 -3.44 -12.20
C GLY A 146 -16.15 -3.11 -10.79
N ILE A 147 -14.88 -2.68 -10.65
CA ILE A 147 -14.33 -2.26 -9.36
C ILE A 147 -14.99 -0.95 -8.95
N ASP A 148 -15.64 -0.94 -7.79
CA ASP A 148 -16.23 0.25 -7.20
C ASP A 148 -15.13 1.18 -6.68
N LEU A 149 -15.09 2.41 -7.21
CA LEU A 149 -14.17 3.47 -6.79
C LEU A 149 -14.80 4.45 -5.79
N THR A 150 -15.98 4.14 -5.25
CA THR A 150 -16.57 4.93 -4.17
C THR A 150 -15.61 4.97 -2.98
N GLY A 151 -15.31 6.17 -2.50
CA GLY A 151 -14.32 6.37 -1.44
C GLY A 151 -12.86 6.40 -1.92
N TYR A 152 -12.62 6.52 -3.23
CA TYR A 152 -11.29 6.80 -3.79
C TYR A 152 -11.23 8.17 -4.48
N GLY A 153 -10.05 8.78 -4.50
CA GLY A 153 -9.76 10.05 -5.14
C GLY A 153 -9.30 9.92 -6.59
N GLU A 154 -8.83 11.03 -7.16
CA GLU A 154 -8.26 11.06 -8.51
C GLU A 154 -6.99 10.20 -8.60
N PRO A 155 -6.82 9.41 -9.67
CA PRO A 155 -5.66 8.54 -9.81
C PRO A 155 -4.38 9.32 -10.11
N GLU A 156 -3.26 8.84 -9.55
CA GLU A 156 -1.91 9.38 -9.78
C GLU A 156 -0.94 8.27 -10.21
N VAL A 157 0.03 8.61 -11.07
CA VAL A 157 1.09 7.70 -11.50
C VAL A 157 2.25 7.78 -10.51
N GLU A 158 2.62 6.65 -9.90
CA GLU A 158 3.74 6.58 -8.97
C GLU A 158 5.07 6.48 -9.73
N ARG A 159 5.99 7.43 -9.49
CA ARG A 159 7.30 7.49 -10.15
C ARG A 159 8.46 7.43 -9.14
N PRO A 160 8.57 6.37 -8.33
CA PRO A 160 9.58 6.31 -7.27
C PRO A 160 11.02 6.36 -7.80
N TRP A 161 11.26 5.95 -9.05
CA TRP A 161 12.59 6.00 -9.68
C TRP A 161 13.07 7.43 -9.95
N GLU A 162 12.16 8.40 -10.11
CA GLU A 162 12.52 9.80 -10.35
C GLU A 162 13.14 10.46 -9.10
N ARG A 163 12.94 9.87 -7.92
CA ARG A 163 13.57 10.32 -6.66
C ARG A 163 15.05 9.93 -6.55
N TYR A 164 15.55 9.06 -7.43
CA TYR A 164 16.93 8.56 -7.41
C TYR A 164 17.63 8.68 -8.76
N PRO A 165 17.76 9.90 -9.32
CA PRO A 165 18.29 10.09 -10.67
C PRO A 165 19.70 9.52 -10.85
N ASP A 166 20.54 9.55 -9.80
CA ASP A 166 21.92 9.06 -9.86
C ASP A 166 22.03 7.51 -9.80
N GLN A 167 20.99 6.83 -9.29
CA GLN A 167 20.95 5.36 -9.21
C GLN A 167 20.23 4.74 -10.40
N VAL A 168 19.36 5.50 -11.04
CA VAL A 168 18.83 5.16 -12.36
C VAL A 168 19.99 5.29 -13.34
N ARG A 169 20.65 4.17 -13.65
CA ARG A 169 21.56 4.11 -14.80
C ARG A 169 20.84 4.78 -15.96
N GLU A 170 21.51 5.68 -16.70
CA GLU A 170 20.93 6.45 -17.81
C GLU A 170 20.12 5.61 -18.82
N ASP A 171 20.28 4.28 -18.79
CA ASP A 171 19.64 3.29 -19.65
C ASP A 171 18.51 2.45 -19.02
N TYR A 172 18.13 2.63 -17.74
CA TYR A 172 17.13 1.78 -17.08
C TYR A 172 15.82 2.52 -16.78
N LEU A 173 14.79 2.20 -17.56
CA LEU A 173 13.40 2.56 -17.27
C LEU A 173 12.64 1.33 -16.78
N PRO A 174 11.84 1.45 -15.71
CA PRO A 174 11.07 0.31 -15.23
C PRO A 174 10.02 -0.10 -16.26
N GLU A 175 9.86 -1.41 -16.47
CA GLU A 175 8.81 -1.95 -17.35
C GLU A 175 7.42 -1.80 -16.75
N TYR A 176 7.33 -1.60 -15.43
CA TYR A 176 6.08 -1.49 -14.69
C TYR A 176 6.02 -0.19 -13.93
N VAL A 177 4.84 0.42 -13.93
CA VAL A 177 4.51 1.58 -13.11
C VAL A 177 3.21 1.33 -12.36
N SER A 178 3.06 1.89 -11.18
CA SER A 178 1.82 1.80 -10.41
C SER A 178 0.97 3.06 -10.63
N VAL A 179 -0.34 2.87 -10.80
CA VAL A 179 -1.34 3.92 -10.72
C VAL A 179 -2.07 3.75 -9.39
N ARG A 180 -1.98 4.76 -8.53
CA ARG A 180 -2.64 4.79 -7.24
C ARG A 180 -3.96 5.52 -7.37
N TYR A 181 -5.04 4.92 -6.90
CA TYR A 181 -6.29 5.62 -6.59
C TYR A 181 -6.29 5.86 -5.07
N PRO A 182 -6.04 7.09 -4.60
CA PRO A 182 -5.90 7.36 -3.17
C PRO A 182 -7.20 7.08 -2.42
N ARG A 183 -7.13 6.40 -1.28
CA ARG A 183 -8.31 6.17 -0.44
C ARG A 183 -8.73 7.48 0.23
N ARG A 184 -10.04 7.68 0.34
CA ARG A 184 -10.68 8.79 1.02
C ARG A 184 -11.65 8.26 2.07
N LEU A 185 -11.58 8.79 3.27
CA LEU A 185 -12.53 8.54 4.35
C LEU A 185 -13.04 9.88 4.85
N GLN A 186 -14.36 10.06 4.88
CA GLN A 186 -14.99 11.35 5.24
C GLN A 186 -14.37 12.54 4.46
N ASP A 187 -14.14 12.37 3.16
CA ASP A 187 -13.47 13.34 2.28
C ASP A 187 -12.03 13.74 2.66
N LEU A 188 -11.40 13.03 3.58
CA LEU A 188 -9.98 13.19 3.90
C LEU A 188 -9.14 12.10 3.24
N PRO A 189 -7.96 12.43 2.70
CA PRO A 189 -7.04 11.43 2.16
C PRO A 189 -6.54 10.50 3.27
N VAL A 190 -6.21 9.26 2.90
CA VAL A 190 -5.54 8.32 3.80
C VAL A 190 -4.07 8.21 3.43
N TYR A 191 -3.20 8.33 4.42
CA TYR A 191 -1.76 8.14 4.29
C TYR A 191 -1.31 6.88 5.03
N GLU A 192 -0.29 6.22 4.52
CA GLU A 192 0.49 5.25 5.28
C GLU A 192 1.36 5.98 6.32
N ALA A 193 1.72 5.30 7.41
CA ALA A 193 2.62 5.87 8.41
C ALA A 193 4.00 6.29 7.83
N GLY A 194 4.38 5.75 6.67
CA GLY A 194 5.58 6.14 5.92
C GLY A 194 5.48 7.44 5.13
N GLY A 195 4.31 8.09 5.10
CA GLY A 195 4.09 9.39 4.44
C GLY A 195 3.55 9.33 3.01
N GLU A 196 3.38 8.14 2.44
CA GLU A 196 2.77 7.95 1.13
C GLU A 196 1.24 7.90 1.23
N LEU A 197 0.53 8.25 0.16
CA LEU A 197 -0.91 8.02 0.10
C LEU A 197 -1.20 6.52 0.09
N SER A 198 -2.17 6.10 0.88
CA SER A 198 -2.74 4.76 0.86
C SER A 198 -3.86 4.70 -0.18
N GLY A 199 -4.03 3.58 -0.86
CA GLY A 199 -5.01 3.48 -1.93
C GLY A 199 -4.96 2.18 -2.70
N LEU A 200 -5.92 2.02 -3.61
CA LEU A 200 -5.94 0.93 -4.58
C LEU A 200 -4.77 1.14 -5.55
N GLN A 201 -3.96 0.11 -5.76
CA GLN A 201 -2.80 0.18 -6.64
C GLN A 201 -3.02 -0.70 -7.87
N ILE A 202 -2.80 -0.14 -9.06
CA ILE A 202 -2.88 -0.85 -10.32
C ILE A 202 -1.54 -0.76 -11.05
N SER A 203 -0.85 -1.88 -11.17
CA SER A 203 0.39 -1.93 -11.92
C SER A 203 0.11 -2.03 -13.42
N VAL A 204 0.81 -1.24 -14.21
CA VAL A 204 0.73 -1.19 -15.67
C VAL A 204 2.07 -1.59 -16.26
N ASP A 205 2.05 -2.61 -17.13
CA ASP A 205 3.17 -2.95 -18.00
C ASP A 205 3.22 -1.93 -19.13
N LEU A 206 4.28 -1.14 -19.16
CA LEU A 206 4.49 -0.06 -20.11
C LEU A 206 4.87 -0.57 -21.51
N VAL A 207 5.47 -1.75 -21.60
CA VAL A 207 5.85 -2.39 -22.87
C VAL A 207 4.61 -2.94 -23.57
N GLU A 208 3.78 -3.68 -22.84
CA GLU A 208 2.54 -4.28 -23.35
C GLU A 208 1.36 -3.29 -23.36
N ARG A 209 1.51 -2.15 -22.66
CA ARG A 209 0.46 -1.13 -22.44
C ARG A 209 -0.80 -1.73 -21.83
N ARG A 210 -0.62 -2.53 -20.76
CA ARG A 210 -1.69 -3.30 -20.10
C ARG A 210 -1.57 -3.24 -18.59
N ALA A 211 -2.71 -3.16 -17.91
CA ALA A 211 -2.77 -3.33 -16.47
C ALA A 211 -2.57 -4.81 -16.12
N VAL A 212 -1.64 -5.09 -15.20
CA VAL A 212 -1.16 -6.44 -14.88
C VAL A 212 -1.55 -6.91 -13.49
N SER A 213 -1.86 -5.98 -12.57
CA SER A 213 -2.29 -6.34 -11.22
C SER A 213 -3.15 -5.24 -10.60
N VAL A 214 -3.93 -5.65 -9.61
CA VAL A 214 -4.66 -4.79 -8.67
C VAL A 214 -4.31 -5.27 -7.27
N ALA A 215 -3.88 -4.35 -6.41
CA ALA A 215 -3.57 -4.56 -5.00
C ALA A 215 -4.32 -3.56 -4.13
N ASP A 216 -4.44 -3.85 -2.83
CA ASP A 216 -5.15 -3.04 -1.84
C ASP A 216 -6.65 -2.79 -2.16
N LEU A 217 -7.27 -3.71 -2.91
CA LEU A 217 -8.71 -3.77 -3.06
C LEU A 217 -9.32 -4.46 -1.83
N THR A 218 -9.96 -3.67 -0.98
CA THR A 218 -10.47 -4.13 0.32
C THR A 218 -11.92 -3.74 0.54
N VAL A 219 -12.63 -4.50 1.38
CA VAL A 219 -14.01 -4.16 1.78
C VAL A 219 -14.02 -2.83 2.56
N PRO A 220 -14.80 -1.81 2.13
CA PRO A 220 -14.83 -0.49 2.75
C PRO A 220 -15.87 -0.42 3.89
N GLN A 221 -15.85 -1.38 4.82
CA GLN A 221 -16.73 -1.38 5.98
C GLN A 221 -15.94 -1.00 7.23
N TYR A 222 -16.50 -0.11 8.05
CA TYR A 222 -15.80 0.47 9.19
C TYR A 222 -16.72 0.55 10.41
N VAL A 223 -16.12 0.42 11.59
CA VAL A 223 -16.73 0.81 12.87
C VAL A 223 -15.94 1.95 13.48
N THR A 224 -16.62 2.94 14.02
CA THR A 224 -16.01 4.12 14.64
C THR A 224 -15.90 3.95 16.14
N SER A 225 -14.88 4.58 16.72
CA SER A 225 -14.68 4.68 18.16
C SER A 225 -14.02 6.02 18.49
N SER A 226 -14.41 6.64 19.59
CA SER A 226 -13.87 7.94 20.01
C SER A 226 -12.69 7.77 20.96
N TYR A 227 -11.60 8.49 20.70
CA TYR A 227 -10.39 8.48 21.53
C TYR A 227 -10.02 9.90 21.97
N PRO A 228 -9.37 10.07 23.13
CA PRO A 228 -8.79 11.36 23.51
C PRO A 228 -7.82 11.86 22.42
N ALA A 229 -7.96 13.12 22.06
CA ALA A 229 -7.07 13.78 21.13
C ALA A 229 -5.79 14.26 21.83
N VAL A 230 -4.70 14.37 21.07
CA VAL A 230 -3.51 15.09 21.50
C VAL A 230 -3.83 16.59 21.52
N THR A 231 -3.65 17.23 22.67
CA THR A 231 -3.89 18.68 22.84
C THR A 231 -2.60 19.49 22.95
N ASP A 232 -1.44 18.83 23.10
CA ASP A 232 -0.14 19.46 23.25
C ASP A 232 0.61 19.53 21.90
N ALA A 233 0.65 20.72 21.31
CA ALA A 233 1.36 20.96 20.06
C ALA A 233 2.87 20.67 20.16
N ALA A 234 3.50 20.92 21.31
CA ALA A 234 4.93 20.66 21.48
C ALA A 234 5.23 19.16 21.41
N ARG A 235 4.32 18.33 21.94
CA ARG A 235 4.41 16.87 21.83
C ARG A 235 4.25 16.40 20.39
N VAL A 236 3.35 16.97 19.60
CA VAL A 236 3.24 16.66 18.17
C VAL A 236 4.55 16.99 17.46
N LEU A 237 5.12 18.16 17.73
CA LEU A 237 6.38 18.59 17.12
C LEU A 237 7.57 17.70 17.50
N GLU A 238 7.62 17.13 18.70
CA GLU A 238 8.63 16.14 19.07
C GLU A 238 8.61 14.92 18.14
N PHE A 239 7.42 14.41 17.79
CA PHE A 239 7.29 13.32 16.84
C PHE A 239 7.67 13.75 15.41
N VAL A 240 7.38 15.00 15.03
CA VAL A 240 7.82 15.55 13.74
C VAL A 240 9.35 15.57 13.64
N GLU A 241 10.03 16.07 14.67
CA GLU A 241 11.50 16.17 14.73
C GLU A 241 12.19 14.80 14.73
N ARG A 242 11.48 13.75 15.14
CA ARG A 242 11.92 12.33 15.07
C ARG A 242 11.67 11.67 13.70
N GLY A 243 10.95 12.33 12.79
CA GLY A 243 10.58 11.78 11.48
C GLY A 243 9.27 10.99 11.47
N GLY A 244 8.41 11.19 12.47
CA GLY A 244 7.06 10.62 12.60
C GLY A 244 6.93 9.60 13.74
N LEU A 245 5.89 8.78 13.67
CA LEU A 245 5.61 7.72 14.66
C LEU A 245 6.74 6.70 14.76
N TYR A 246 7.35 6.36 13.63
CA TYR A 246 8.51 5.47 13.56
C TYR A 246 9.78 6.30 13.38
N PRO A 247 10.61 6.43 14.43
CA PRO A 247 11.74 7.33 14.40
C PRO A 247 12.72 6.92 13.30
N TYR A 248 13.35 7.93 12.69
CA TYR A 248 14.49 7.68 11.82
C TYR A 248 15.69 7.26 12.69
N TYR A 249 16.27 6.11 12.37
CA TYR A 249 17.51 5.65 13.00
C TYR A 249 18.67 6.01 12.08
N GLY A 250 19.49 6.97 12.52
CA GLY A 250 20.72 7.32 11.83
C GLY A 250 21.78 6.22 11.92
N ASP A 251 22.67 6.21 10.94
CA ASP A 251 23.90 5.44 10.96
C ASP A 251 24.94 6.17 11.83
N PRO A 252 25.42 5.55 12.94
CA PRO A 252 26.42 6.16 13.80
C PRO A 252 27.79 6.37 13.13
N GLU A 253 28.06 5.68 12.02
CA GLU A 253 29.30 5.82 11.24
C GLU A 253 29.17 6.86 10.12
N SER A 254 27.98 7.43 9.91
CA SER A 254 27.78 8.46 8.89
C SER A 254 28.47 9.78 9.26
N GLU A 255 29.27 10.30 8.32
CA GLU A 255 29.90 11.62 8.44
C GLU A 255 29.02 12.75 7.87
N LYS A 256 27.93 12.41 7.16
CA LYS A 256 27.04 13.36 6.50
C LYS A 256 25.70 13.46 7.22
N THR A 257 25.30 14.68 7.54
CA THR A 257 23.97 14.98 8.09
C THR A 257 23.25 15.97 7.19
N ILE A 258 22.03 15.63 6.79
CA ILE A 258 21.13 16.44 5.96
C ILE A 258 19.99 16.94 6.84
N THR A 259 19.77 18.25 6.82
CA THR A 259 18.59 18.84 7.46
C THR A 259 17.41 18.79 6.50
N ILE A 260 16.32 18.19 6.95
CA ILE A 260 15.06 18.06 6.24
C ILE A 260 14.08 19.06 6.82
N GLU A 261 13.57 19.96 5.98
CA GLU A 261 12.57 20.94 6.39
C GLU A 261 11.18 20.30 6.34
N VAL A 262 10.41 20.51 7.40
CA VAL A 262 9.05 19.98 7.54
C VAL A 262 8.06 21.14 7.62
N GLY A 263 7.15 21.23 6.65
CA GLY A 263 6.23 22.35 6.48
C GLY A 263 4.93 22.23 7.27
N THR A 264 4.03 23.20 7.09
CA THR A 264 2.71 23.24 7.74
C THR A 264 1.88 22.00 7.41
N PRO A 265 1.28 21.32 8.39
CA PRO A 265 0.54 20.09 8.15
C PRO A 265 -0.84 20.32 7.56
N THR A 266 -1.40 19.24 7.02
CA THR A 266 -2.83 19.13 6.69
C THR A 266 -3.46 17.98 7.47
N LEU A 267 -4.76 18.08 7.73
CA LEU A 267 -5.52 17.00 8.39
C LEU A 267 -5.80 15.87 7.38
N ALA A 268 -5.56 14.65 7.79
CA ALA A 268 -5.80 13.44 7.01
C ALA A 268 -6.10 12.24 7.93
N TYR A 269 -6.30 11.07 7.34
CA TYR A 269 -6.24 9.80 8.07
C TYR A 269 -4.88 9.14 7.87
N MET A 270 -4.42 8.43 8.90
CA MET A 270 -3.29 7.52 8.84
C MET A 270 -3.79 6.08 8.95
N ARG A 271 -3.40 5.23 8.01
CA ARG A 271 -3.58 3.77 8.10
C ARG A 271 -2.59 3.21 9.12
N TYR A 272 -3.11 2.50 10.11
CA TYR A 272 -2.34 1.94 11.22
C TYR A 272 -2.72 0.49 11.45
N TYR A 273 -1.71 -0.37 11.60
CA TYR A 273 -1.93 -1.78 11.93
C TYR A 273 -1.66 -2.01 13.41
N MET A 274 -2.69 -2.43 14.13
CA MET A 274 -2.59 -2.87 15.50
C MET A 274 -2.38 -4.37 15.52
N HIS A 275 -1.14 -4.78 15.78
CA HIS A 275 -0.77 -6.18 15.84
C HIS A 275 -1.10 -6.81 17.19
N ALA A 276 -1.81 -7.92 17.17
CA ALA A 276 -1.98 -8.85 18.28
C ALA A 276 -1.31 -10.20 17.91
N PRO A 277 -1.06 -11.12 18.87
CA PRO A 277 -0.30 -12.35 18.62
C PRO A 277 -0.77 -13.23 17.45
N MET A 278 -2.02 -13.08 17.01
CA MET A 278 -2.63 -13.91 15.95
C MET A 278 -3.54 -13.12 15.00
N THR A 279 -3.69 -11.81 15.20
CA THR A 279 -4.57 -10.97 14.39
C THR A 279 -3.92 -9.61 14.19
N SER A 280 -4.28 -8.94 13.11
CA SER A 280 -3.95 -7.54 12.90
C SER A 280 -5.25 -6.79 12.71
N ASP A 281 -5.52 -5.79 13.53
CA ASP A 281 -6.61 -4.86 13.27
C ASP A 281 -6.09 -3.71 12.42
N GLU A 282 -6.88 -3.33 11.43
CA GLU A 282 -6.56 -2.20 10.57
C GLU A 282 -7.39 -1.00 11.00
N LEU A 283 -6.69 0.04 11.46
CA LEU A 283 -7.26 1.28 11.98
C LEU A 283 -6.94 2.43 11.03
N TYR A 284 -7.84 3.40 10.97
CA TYR A 284 -7.66 4.68 10.29
C TYR A 284 -7.83 5.77 11.32
N VAL A 285 -6.73 6.44 11.63
CA VAL A 285 -6.61 7.36 12.76
C VAL A 285 -6.44 8.77 12.21
N PRO A 286 -7.20 9.78 12.67
CA PRO A 286 -6.95 11.17 12.28
C PRO A 286 -5.51 11.56 12.59
N ALA A 287 -4.88 12.25 11.66
CA ALA A 287 -3.45 12.55 11.69
C ALA A 287 -3.15 13.89 11.03
N LEU A 288 -2.03 14.49 11.45
CA LEU A 288 -1.41 15.61 10.76
C LEU A 288 -0.34 15.09 9.80
N VAL A 289 -0.44 15.49 8.54
CA VAL A 289 0.49 15.13 7.47
C VAL A 289 1.30 16.36 7.11
N PHE A 290 2.59 16.31 7.45
CA PHE A 290 3.52 17.40 7.26
C PHE A 290 4.34 17.17 5.98
N PRO A 291 4.30 18.10 5.00
CA PRO A 291 5.08 17.97 3.79
C PRO A 291 6.58 18.13 4.07
N VAL A 292 7.39 17.32 3.41
CA VAL A 292 8.85 17.31 3.53
C VAL A 292 9.45 18.07 2.35
N SER A 293 10.41 18.95 2.64
CA SER A 293 11.27 19.61 1.66
C SER A 293 12.71 19.14 1.82
N VAL A 294 13.31 18.68 0.72
CA VAL A 294 14.66 18.14 0.67
C VAL A 294 15.58 19.19 0.04
N PRO A 295 16.78 19.45 0.61
CA PRO A 295 17.74 20.38 0.01
C PRO A 295 18.13 20.00 -1.42
N GLU A 296 18.46 21.01 -2.24
CA GLU A 296 18.88 20.79 -3.63
C GLU A 296 20.11 19.86 -3.70
N GLY A 297 20.05 18.85 -4.56
CA GLY A 297 21.12 17.86 -4.74
C GLY A 297 21.12 16.72 -3.72
N GLU A 298 20.19 16.73 -2.75
CA GLU A 298 20.01 15.64 -1.80
C GLU A 298 18.82 14.75 -2.17
N THR A 299 18.82 13.53 -1.64
CA THR A 299 17.71 12.58 -1.83
C THR A 299 17.13 12.19 -0.47
N PHE A 300 15.81 12.05 -0.42
CA PHE A 300 15.11 11.51 0.73
C PHE A 300 13.82 10.83 0.26
N TYR A 301 13.50 9.68 0.85
CA TYR A 301 12.52 8.77 0.28
C TYR A 301 11.09 9.04 0.73
N ARG A 302 10.88 9.68 1.89
CA ARG A 302 9.54 9.96 2.42
C ARG A 302 9.09 11.36 1.98
N PRO A 303 7.91 11.50 1.35
CA PRO A 303 7.39 12.79 0.94
C PRO A 303 6.71 13.56 2.08
N ASN A 304 6.31 12.86 3.15
CA ASN A 304 5.63 13.45 4.30
C ASN A 304 6.07 12.81 5.62
N VAL A 305 5.91 13.55 6.70
CA VAL A 305 5.92 13.04 8.08
C VAL A 305 4.47 12.98 8.56
N VAL A 306 4.04 11.83 9.09
CA VAL A 306 2.66 11.62 9.55
C VAL A 306 2.64 11.42 11.06
N VAL A 307 1.83 12.20 11.76
CA VAL A 307 1.69 12.13 13.23
C VAL A 307 0.22 11.92 13.59
N PRO A 308 -0.14 10.80 14.25
CA PRO A 308 -1.52 10.57 14.66
C PRO A 308 -1.97 11.54 15.75
N LEU A 309 -3.27 11.85 15.75
CA LEU A 309 -3.90 12.73 16.72
C LEU A 309 -4.57 12.00 17.88
N ALA A 310 -4.63 10.66 17.86
CA ALA A 310 -5.07 9.88 19.00
C ALA A 310 -3.96 9.83 20.07
N ASP A 311 -4.24 10.33 21.28
CA ASP A 311 -3.23 10.52 22.33
C ASP A 311 -2.49 9.23 22.71
N GLU A 312 -3.22 8.12 22.77
CA GLU A 312 -2.68 6.81 23.13
C GLU A 312 -1.56 6.35 22.19
N LEU A 313 -1.60 6.71 20.91
CA LEU A 313 -0.57 6.35 19.95
C LEU A 313 0.73 7.15 20.12
N LEU A 314 0.68 8.28 20.82
CA LEU A 314 1.86 9.09 21.14
C LEU A 314 2.39 8.80 22.55
N GLN A 315 1.83 7.84 23.30
CA GLN A 315 2.32 7.48 24.64
C GLN A 315 3.49 6.48 24.51
N GLU A 316 4.69 6.82 25.00
CA GLU A 316 5.81 5.85 25.11
C GLU A 316 5.49 4.80 26.20
N PRO A 317 5.78 3.47 26.01
CA PRO A 317 7.15 2.97 25.78
C PRO A 317 7.33 1.72 24.88
N ASP A 318 8.48 1.63 24.21
CA ASP A 318 9.15 0.48 23.55
C ASP A 318 8.40 -0.46 22.58
N PHE A 319 7.08 -0.58 22.59
CA PHE A 319 6.27 -1.37 21.65
C PHE A 319 4.83 -0.84 21.66
N PRO A 320 4.10 -0.86 20.53
CA PRO A 320 2.72 -0.35 20.48
C PRO A 320 1.82 -1.11 21.47
N ARG A 321 1.20 -0.37 22.40
CA ARG A 321 0.09 -0.90 23.20
C ARG A 321 -1.09 -1.12 22.26
N PRO A 322 -1.83 -2.24 22.40
CA PRO A 322 -3.06 -2.41 21.66
C PRO A 322 -4.07 -1.35 22.11
N MET A 323 -4.55 -0.52 21.17
CA MET A 323 -5.68 0.39 21.42
C MET A 323 -6.92 -0.44 21.79
N PRO A 324 -7.45 -0.31 23.02
CA PRO A 324 -8.68 -0.98 23.38
C PRO A 324 -9.83 -0.36 22.60
N LEU A 325 -10.72 -1.18 22.02
CA LEU A 325 -12.00 -0.68 21.52
C LEU A 325 -12.83 -0.20 22.72
N LEU A 326 -13.00 1.11 22.86
CA LEU A 326 -13.81 1.69 23.92
C LEU A 326 -15.28 1.75 23.46
N GLU A 327 -16.09 0.86 24.04
CA GLU A 327 -17.56 0.72 23.94
C GLU A 327 -18.16 0.29 22.57
N ALA A 328 -19.38 -0.24 22.63
CA ALA A 328 -20.01 -1.04 21.57
C ALA A 328 -20.29 -0.22 20.30
N PRO A 329 -20.08 -0.81 19.10
CA PRO A 329 -20.20 -0.11 17.84
C PRO A 329 -21.63 0.43 17.64
N VAL A 330 -21.73 1.74 17.41
CA VAL A 330 -22.90 2.31 16.77
C VAL A 330 -22.75 2.00 15.29
N VAL A 331 -23.55 1.07 14.78
CA VAL A 331 -23.63 0.81 13.34
C VAL A 331 -24.35 2.00 12.73
N GLU A 332 -23.60 2.87 12.05
CA GLU A 332 -24.19 3.92 11.22
C GLU A 332 -24.67 3.27 9.93
N GLU A 333 -25.96 2.98 9.82
CA GLU A 333 -26.56 2.52 8.57
C GLU A 333 -26.49 3.65 7.55
N ALA A 334 -25.75 3.44 6.47
CA ALA A 334 -25.74 4.34 5.32
C ALA A 334 -27.17 4.52 4.80
N GLU A 335 -27.63 5.77 4.80
CA GLU A 335 -28.96 6.18 4.40
C GLU A 335 -29.23 5.73 2.95
N THR A 336 -30.05 4.68 2.80
CA THR A 336 -30.53 4.27 1.49
C THR A 336 -31.66 5.20 1.08
N ALA A 337 -31.52 5.81 -0.10
CA ALA A 337 -32.50 6.68 -0.69
C ALA A 337 -33.89 6.00 -0.78
N PRO A 338 -35.00 6.73 -0.56
CA PRO A 338 -36.34 6.15 -0.57
C PRO A 338 -36.66 5.56 -1.94
N ALA A 339 -37.04 4.28 -1.95
CA ALA A 339 -37.64 3.64 -3.11
C ALA A 339 -38.98 4.34 -3.41
N GLY A 340 -39.11 4.87 -4.64
CA GLY A 340 -40.36 5.38 -5.14
C GLY A 340 -41.36 4.24 -5.36
N ASP A 341 -42.59 4.45 -4.89
CA ASP A 341 -43.75 3.64 -5.22
C ASP A 341 -44.11 3.83 -6.71
N GLU A 342 -44.26 2.72 -7.45
CA GLU A 342 -45.17 2.58 -8.59
C GLU A 342 -46.14 1.42 -8.38
#